data_AF-K4AM03-F1
#
_entry.id   AF-K4AM03-F1
#
_cell.length_a   1.000
_cell.length_b   1.000
_cell.length_c   1.000
_cell.angle_alpha   90.00
_cell.angle_beta   90.00
_cell.angle_gamma   90.00
#
_symmetry.space_group_name_H-M   'P 1'
#
loop_
_entity.id
_entity.type
_entity.pdbx_description
1 polymer ?
#
loop_
_entity_poly.entity_id
_entity_poly.type
_entity_poly.pdbx_seq_one_letter_code
_entity_poly.pdbx_strand_id
1 'polypeptide(L)'
;MSYDECHMADGGGYKVFLSQELGFLLPIMEEEHCSIYYINFIHDRTDVLDSSPDDHTDYHQLATDFKIKQFTKFKRPFIDICIHSHDNDCGFYVIKFMELWNSDSFHVPILTENIRQYRSQLLFYCLYHKINEITKLHAGLEPHRPCM
;
A
#
# COMPACT_ATOMS: atom_id res chain seq x y z
N MET A 1 17.14 -11.41 12.51
CA MET A 1 17.37 -11.45 11.05
C MET A 1 17.37 -10.01 10.58
N SER A 2 18.42 -9.56 9.89
CA SER A 2 18.60 -8.16 9.53
C SER A 2 17.61 -7.74 8.44
N TYR A 3 16.99 -6.59 8.64
CA TYR A 3 16.21 -5.90 7.61
C TYR A 3 17.21 -5.21 6.68
N ASP A 4 17.38 -5.72 5.46
CA ASP A 4 18.09 -4.98 4.41
C ASP A 4 17.07 -4.05 3.74
N GLU A 5 17.16 -2.76 4.02
CA GLU A 5 16.41 -1.72 3.31
C GLU A 5 17.03 -1.51 1.92
N CYS A 6 16.31 -1.95 0.88
CA CYS A 6 16.66 -1.70 -0.50
C CYS A 6 16.30 -0.24 -0.87
N HIS A 7 17.28 0.66 -0.94
CA HIS A 7 17.07 2.01 -1.48
C HIS A 7 17.09 2.01 -3.02
N MET A 8 16.09 2.63 -3.64
CA MET A 8 16.02 2.88 -5.10
C MET A 8 16.18 4.37 -5.40
N ALA A 9 16.68 4.67 -6.60
CA ALA A 9 17.47 5.86 -6.92
C ALA A 9 16.70 7.08 -7.48
N ASP A 10 15.37 7.07 -7.56
CA ASP A 10 14.66 8.04 -8.38
C ASP A 10 13.24 8.37 -7.88
N GLY A 11 13.13 9.14 -6.79
CA GLY A 11 12.10 10.18 -6.55
C GLY A 11 10.59 9.86 -6.60
N GLY A 12 10.13 8.74 -7.14
CA GLY A 12 8.77 8.23 -7.12
C GLY A 12 8.69 7.11 -6.10
N GLY A 13 8.39 7.47 -4.85
CA GLY A 13 8.49 6.58 -3.70
C GLY A 13 7.41 5.50 -3.66
N TYR A 14 7.53 4.45 -4.47
CA TYR A 14 6.79 3.20 -4.24
C TYR A 14 7.47 2.45 -3.09
N LYS A 15 6.89 2.49 -1.88
CA LYS A 15 7.39 1.68 -0.74
C LYS A 15 6.92 0.24 -0.92
N VAL A 16 7.84 -0.66 -1.25
CA VAL A 16 7.57 -2.10 -1.32
C VAL A 16 7.42 -2.66 0.10
N PHE A 17 6.27 -3.25 0.41
CA PHE A 17 6.08 -4.00 1.65
C PHE A 17 6.12 -5.49 1.32
N LEU A 18 7.13 -6.17 1.84
CA LEU A 18 7.34 -7.60 1.61
C LEU A 18 6.37 -8.39 2.51
N SER A 19 5.33 -8.96 1.91
CA SER A 19 4.55 -10.03 2.54
C SER A 19 5.25 -11.37 2.29
N GLN A 20 5.12 -12.27 3.25
CA GLN A 20 5.97 -13.44 3.45
C GLN A 20 5.98 -14.41 2.25
N GLU A 21 7.20 -14.76 1.83
CA GLU A 21 7.64 -15.86 0.94
C GLU A 21 7.18 -15.90 -0.54
N LEU A 22 6.02 -15.35 -0.97
CA LEU A 22 5.40 -15.75 -2.26
C LEU A 22 4.88 -14.60 -3.16
N GLY A 23 5.02 -13.34 -2.73
CA GLY A 23 4.57 -12.14 -3.45
C GLY A 23 4.99 -10.86 -2.73
N PHE A 24 4.59 -9.69 -3.23
CA PHE A 24 4.80 -8.43 -2.51
C PHE A 24 3.66 -7.43 -2.72
N LEU A 25 3.48 -6.57 -1.73
CA LEU A 25 2.52 -5.49 -1.73
C LEU A 25 3.18 -4.21 -2.23
N LEU A 26 2.55 -3.57 -3.20
CA LEU A 26 3.00 -2.34 -3.84
C LEU A 26 1.91 -1.27 -3.72
N PRO A 27 2.00 -0.36 -2.73
CA PRO A 27 1.14 0.80 -2.62
C PRO A 27 1.38 1.73 -3.82
N ILE A 28 0.30 2.21 -4.40
CA ILE A 28 0.28 3.14 -5.53
C ILE A 28 -0.43 4.41 -5.09
N MET A 29 0.18 5.55 -5.38
CA MET A 29 -0.42 6.87 -5.22
C MET A 29 -0.46 7.55 -6.57
N GLU A 30 -1.66 7.92 -7.02
CA GLU A 30 -1.87 8.65 -8.27
C GLU A 30 -3.07 9.58 -8.10
N GLU A 31 -2.94 10.82 -8.58
CA GLU A 31 -4.00 11.84 -8.48
C GLU A 31 -4.62 11.95 -7.07
N GLU A 32 -3.75 11.93 -6.03
CA GLU A 32 -4.13 12.00 -4.61
C GLU A 32 -4.90 10.78 -4.07
N HIS A 33 -5.10 9.75 -4.89
CA HIS A 33 -5.76 8.52 -4.51
C HIS A 33 -4.76 7.39 -4.22
N CYS A 34 -5.06 6.59 -3.18
CA CYS A 34 -4.23 5.48 -2.74
C CYS A 34 -4.89 4.14 -3.08
N SER A 35 -4.16 3.28 -3.77
CA SER A 35 -4.53 1.88 -4.04
C SER A 35 -3.38 0.95 -3.70
N ILE A 36 -3.60 -0.37 -3.73
CA ILE A 36 -2.53 -1.33 -3.53
C ILE A 36 -2.59 -2.49 -4.52
N TYR A 37 -1.43 -2.82 -5.07
CA TYR A 37 -1.25 -3.99 -5.90
C TYR A 37 -0.61 -5.10 -5.08
N TYR A 38 -1.21 -6.28 -5.10
CA TYR A 38 -0.54 -7.49 -4.62
C TYR A 38 0.00 -8.27 -5.82
N ILE A 39 1.32 -8.29 -5.96
CA ILE A 39 2.00 -9.01 -7.04
C ILE A 39 2.27 -10.44 -6.56
N ASN A 40 1.48 -11.38 -7.07
CA ASN A 40 1.46 -12.78 -6.67
C ASN A 40 2.18 -13.63 -7.72
N PHE A 41 3.42 -14.00 -7.42
CA PHE A 41 4.26 -14.74 -8.36
C PHE A 41 3.84 -16.21 -8.54
N ILE A 42 3.16 -16.81 -7.55
CA ILE A 42 2.71 -18.21 -7.66
C ILE A 42 1.61 -18.35 -8.69
N HIS A 43 0.70 -17.38 -8.72
CA HIS A 43 -0.52 -17.48 -9.50
C HIS A 43 -0.46 -16.64 -10.78
N ASP A 44 0.68 -16.03 -11.07
CA ASP A 44 0.86 -15.07 -12.16
C ASP A 44 -0.29 -14.06 -12.16
N ARG A 45 -0.54 -13.40 -11.02
CA ARG A 45 -1.60 -12.38 -10.89
C ARG A 45 -1.11 -11.12 -10.20
N THR A 46 -1.66 -9.99 -10.61
CA THR A 46 -1.57 -8.71 -9.89
C THR A 46 -2.97 -8.37 -9.42
N ASP A 47 -3.23 -8.59 -8.14
CA ASP A 47 -4.53 -8.28 -7.54
C ASP A 47 -4.58 -6.77 -7.27
N VAL A 48 -5.58 -6.10 -7.84
CA VAL A 48 -5.80 -4.67 -7.63
C VAL A 48 -6.83 -4.50 -6.52
N LEU A 49 -6.39 -3.89 -5.41
CA LEU A 49 -7.24 -3.54 -4.30
C LEU A 49 -7.39 -2.02 -4.28
N ASP A 50 -8.55 -1.57 -4.76
CA ASP A 50 -8.93 -0.17 -4.79
C ASP A 50 -10.24 0.06 -4.02
N SER A 51 -10.22 0.99 -3.07
CA SER A 51 -11.39 1.37 -2.28
C SER A 51 -12.21 2.50 -2.90
N SER A 52 -11.81 3.02 -4.06
CA SER A 52 -12.50 4.12 -4.73
C SER A 52 -13.95 3.76 -5.06
N PRO A 53 -14.91 4.70 -4.90
CA PRO A 53 -16.24 4.55 -5.49
C PRO A 53 -16.23 4.71 -7.01
N ASP A 54 -15.19 5.32 -7.56
CA ASP A 54 -15.04 5.56 -8.99
C ASP A 54 -14.41 4.36 -9.70
N ASP A 55 -14.80 4.14 -10.96
CA ASP A 55 -14.22 3.09 -11.79
C ASP A 55 -12.84 3.52 -12.31
N HIS A 56 -11.79 2.97 -11.70
CA HIS A 56 -10.39 3.19 -12.08
C HIS A 56 -9.82 2.06 -12.96
N THR A 57 -10.67 1.23 -13.58
CA THR A 57 -10.23 0.05 -14.33
C THR A 57 -9.19 0.38 -15.40
N ASP A 58 -9.47 1.38 -16.24
CA ASP A 58 -8.60 1.79 -17.35
C ASP A 58 -7.24 2.30 -16.85
N TYR A 59 -7.25 3.07 -15.76
CA TYR A 59 -6.04 3.60 -15.12
C TYR A 59 -5.12 2.46 -14.65
N HIS A 60 -5.68 1.50 -13.90
CA HIS A 60 -4.91 0.38 -13.35
C HIS A 60 -4.39 -0.56 -14.44
N GLN A 61 -5.15 -0.76 -15.52
CA GLN A 61 -4.67 -1.49 -16.70
C GLN A 61 -3.46 -0.79 -17.31
N LEU A 62 -3.54 0.52 -17.56
CA LEU A 62 -2.43 1.28 -18.13
C LEU A 62 -1.18 1.26 -17.23
N ALA A 63 -1.36 1.47 -15.92
CA ALA A 63 -0.26 1.49 -14.95
C ALA A 63 0.49 0.15 -14.90
N THR A 64 -0.23 -0.96 -15.00
CA THR A 64 0.35 -2.32 -14.98
C THR A 64 0.99 -2.74 -16.31
N ASP A 65 0.57 -2.17 -17.45
CA ASP A 65 1.10 -2.52 -18.78
C ASP A 65 2.40 -1.79 -19.15
N PHE A 66 2.58 -0.53 -18.71
CA PHE A 66 3.67 0.33 -19.22
C PHE A 66 4.69 0.80 -18.18
N LYS A 67 4.34 0.91 -16.90
CA LYS A 67 5.23 1.47 -15.86
C LYS A 67 6.00 0.42 -15.04
N ILE A 68 5.47 -0.79 -14.91
CA ILE A 68 6.09 -1.89 -14.14
C ILE A 68 6.66 -2.92 -15.15
N LYS A 69 7.86 -3.49 -14.89
CA LYS A 69 8.46 -4.56 -15.74
C LYS A 69 7.39 -5.54 -16.24
N GLN A 70 7.40 -5.89 -17.52
CA GLN A 70 6.34 -6.64 -18.23
C GLN A 70 5.67 -7.76 -17.40
N PHE A 71 4.63 -7.39 -16.65
CA PHE A 71 3.66 -8.30 -16.04
C PHE A 71 2.47 -8.51 -16.98
N THR A 72 2.63 -8.26 -18.27
CA THR A 72 1.57 -8.43 -19.29
C THR A 72 1.00 -9.84 -19.35
N LYS A 73 1.76 -10.83 -18.87
CA LYS A 73 1.32 -12.24 -18.74
C LYS A 73 0.48 -12.50 -17.49
N PHE A 74 0.52 -11.61 -16.51
CA PHE A 74 -0.18 -11.80 -15.24
C PHE A 74 -1.65 -11.42 -15.40
N LYS A 75 -2.54 -12.23 -14.79
CA LYS A 75 -3.95 -11.89 -14.65
C LYS A 75 -4.09 -10.67 -13.74
N ARG A 76 -5.11 -9.85 -13.97
CA ARG A 76 -5.33 -8.58 -13.24
C ARG A 76 -6.75 -8.50 -12.70
N PRO A 77 -7.13 -9.34 -11.72
CA PRO A 77 -8.45 -9.24 -11.13
C PRO A 77 -8.54 -7.96 -10.30
N PHE A 78 -9.64 -7.22 -10.52
CA PHE A 78 -10.12 -6.23 -9.56
C PHE A 78 -10.81 -6.98 -8.45
N ILE A 79 -10.28 -6.86 -7.24
CA ILE A 79 -10.87 -7.54 -6.09
C ILE A 79 -12.06 -6.70 -5.64
N ASP A 80 -13.22 -7.33 -5.56
CA ASP A 80 -14.41 -6.70 -4.99
C ASP A 80 -14.19 -6.52 -3.48
N ILE A 81 -14.07 -5.27 -3.04
CA ILE A 81 -13.72 -4.90 -1.67
C ILE A 81 -14.63 -3.77 -1.18
N CYS A 82 -14.53 -3.48 0.12
CA CYS A 82 -15.24 -2.35 0.71
C CYS A 82 -14.79 -1.01 0.09
N ILE A 83 -15.77 -0.24 -0.36
CA ILE A 83 -15.59 1.10 -0.93
C ILE A 83 -15.58 2.14 0.19
N HIS A 84 -14.68 3.11 0.11
CA HIS A 84 -14.62 4.20 1.07
C HIS A 84 -15.72 5.24 0.78
N SER A 85 -16.23 5.88 1.83
CA SER A 85 -17.29 6.88 1.70
C SER A 85 -16.78 8.33 1.66
N HIS A 86 -15.52 8.56 2.01
CA HIS A 86 -14.90 9.89 1.99
C HIS A 86 -13.56 9.84 1.28
N ASP A 87 -13.29 10.85 0.45
CA ASP A 87 -12.12 10.93 -0.44
C ASP A 87 -10.78 10.81 0.32
N ASN A 88 -10.75 11.25 1.58
CA ASN A 88 -9.54 11.21 2.43
C ASN A 88 -9.35 9.91 3.21
N ASP A 89 -10.14 8.87 2.92
CA ASP A 89 -10.04 7.57 3.60
C ASP A 89 -9.17 6.56 2.84
N CYS A 90 -8.90 6.75 1.55
CA CYS A 90 -8.20 5.78 0.70
C CYS A 90 -6.88 5.26 1.31
N GLY A 91 -6.05 6.14 1.88
CA GLY A 91 -4.80 5.75 2.55
C GLY A 91 -5.02 4.87 3.79
N PHE A 92 -6.10 5.09 4.54
CA PHE A 92 -6.46 4.24 5.68
C PHE A 92 -6.89 2.84 5.23
N TYR A 93 -7.68 2.77 4.15
CA TYR A 93 -8.08 1.49 3.54
C TYR A 93 -6.86 0.72 3.03
N VAL A 94 -5.92 1.37 2.33
CA VAL A 94 -4.67 0.73 1.88
C VAL A 94 -3.90 0.09 3.04
N ILE A 95 -3.77 0.79 4.17
CA ILE A 95 -3.09 0.21 5.35
C ILE A 95 -3.86 -0.99 5.91
N LYS A 96 -5.20 -0.96 5.92
CA LYS A 96 -5.99 -2.13 6.32
C LYS A 96 -5.86 -3.29 5.34
N PHE A 97 -5.81 -3.01 4.04
CA PHE A 97 -5.61 -4.04 3.05
C PHE A 97 -4.27 -4.73 3.26
N MET A 98 -3.20 -3.97 3.53
CA MET A 98 -1.90 -4.53 3.86
C MET A 98 -1.91 -5.38 5.13
N GLU A 99 -2.65 -4.97 6.15
CA GLU A 99 -2.78 -5.70 7.41
C GLU A 99 -3.57 -7.01 7.23
N LEU A 100 -4.60 -7.00 6.38
CA LEU A 100 -5.60 -8.06 6.35
C LEU A 100 -5.52 -9.01 5.15
N TRP A 101 -4.89 -8.60 4.05
CA TRP A 101 -4.83 -9.38 2.82
C TRP A 101 -3.89 -10.58 2.96
N ASN A 102 -4.39 -11.79 2.68
CA ASN A 102 -3.63 -13.03 2.81
C ASN A 102 -3.26 -13.67 1.46
N SER A 103 -3.25 -12.91 0.36
CA SER A 103 -3.06 -13.35 -1.05
C SER A 103 -4.28 -13.90 -1.78
N ASP A 104 -5.40 -14.07 -1.08
CA ASP A 104 -6.65 -14.59 -1.67
C ASP A 104 -7.89 -13.85 -1.17
N SER A 105 -7.94 -13.56 0.13
CA SER A 105 -9.03 -12.85 0.77
C SER A 105 -8.55 -12.01 1.96
N PHE A 106 -9.43 -11.16 2.49
CA PHE A 106 -9.19 -10.59 3.81
C PHE A 106 -9.50 -11.63 4.89
N HIS A 107 -8.55 -11.84 5.80
CA HIS A 107 -8.75 -12.79 6.90
C HIS A 107 -9.80 -12.31 7.93
N VAL A 108 -10.17 -11.03 7.92
CA VAL A 108 -11.28 -10.43 8.68
C VAL A 108 -12.00 -9.40 7.80
N PRO A 109 -13.35 -9.32 7.84
CA PRO A 109 -14.09 -8.28 7.11
C PRO A 109 -13.70 -6.86 7.53
N ILE A 110 -13.59 -5.96 6.56
CA ILE A 110 -13.38 -4.53 6.82
C ILE A 110 -14.74 -3.86 6.95
N LEU A 111 -15.08 -3.43 8.17
CA LEU A 111 -16.34 -2.75 8.48
C LEU A 111 -16.17 -1.24 8.29
N THR A 112 -16.78 -0.70 7.23
CA THR A 112 -16.69 0.72 6.85
C THR A 112 -17.23 1.67 7.93
N GLU A 113 -18.25 1.23 8.68
CA GLU A 113 -18.85 1.93 9.83
C GLU A 113 -17.85 2.28 10.94
N ASN A 114 -16.75 1.54 11.05
CA ASN A 114 -15.73 1.74 12.07
C ASN A 114 -14.51 2.53 11.57
N ILE A 115 -14.56 3.10 10.34
CA ILE A 115 -13.41 3.78 9.74
C ILE A 115 -12.91 4.94 10.60
N ARG A 116 -13.81 5.69 11.25
CA ARG A 116 -13.42 6.79 12.15
C ARG A 116 -12.61 6.30 13.34
N GLN A 117 -13.03 5.20 13.97
CA GLN A 117 -12.30 4.61 15.09
C GLN A 117 -10.95 4.08 14.63
N TYR A 118 -10.93 3.43 13.47
CA TYR A 118 -9.69 2.95 12.87
C TYR A 118 -8.70 4.09 12.59
N ARG A 119 -9.16 5.21 12.01
CA ARG A 119 -8.33 6.41 11.80
C ARG A 119 -7.68 6.87 13.10
N SER A 120 -8.46 6.96 14.18
CA SER A 120 -7.96 7.38 15.49
C SER A 120 -6.96 6.39 16.08
N GLN A 121 -7.24 5.09 15.97
CA GLN A 121 -6.33 4.04 16.46
C GLN A 121 -5.01 4.01 15.69
N LEU A 122 -5.07 4.12 14.36
CA LEU A 122 -3.88 4.16 13.52
C LEU A 122 -3.04 5.40 13.81
N LEU A 123 -3.67 6.57 13.90
CA LEU A 123 -2.96 7.81 14.24
C LEU A 123 -2.31 7.71 15.62
N PHE A 124 -3.03 7.19 16.62
CA PHE A 124 -2.48 6.94 17.94
C PHE A 124 -1.28 5.99 17.88
N TYR A 125 -1.41 4.88 17.16
CA TYR A 125 -0.32 3.94 16.97
C TYR A 125 0.89 4.62 16.32
N CYS A 126 0.72 5.32 15.20
CA CYS A 126 1.81 6.01 14.52
C CYS A 126 2.52 7.03 15.42
N LEU A 127 1.76 7.84 16.16
CA LEU A 127 2.32 8.88 17.03
C LEU A 127 3.09 8.30 18.22
N TYR A 128 2.55 7.26 18.85
CA TYR A 128 3.07 6.71 20.12
C TYR A 128 3.79 5.36 19.95
N HIS A 129 4.05 4.92 18.72
CA HIS A 129 4.78 3.67 18.50
C HIS A 129 6.19 3.78 19.07
N LYS A 130 6.68 2.70 19.70
CA LYS A 130 8.01 2.69 20.33
C LYS A 130 9.17 2.92 19.35
N ILE A 131 8.95 2.71 18.04
CA ILE A 131 9.96 3.00 17.00
C ILE A 131 9.84 4.43 16.46
N ASN A 132 8.74 5.13 16.76
CA ASN A 132 8.55 6.54 16.41
C ASN A 132 9.27 7.44 17.42
N GLU A 133 10.50 7.09 17.75
CA GLU A 133 11.39 7.93 18.55
C GLU A 133 12.11 8.89 17.60
N ILE A 134 12.30 10.16 18.04
CA ILE A 134 13.13 11.11 17.30
C ILE A 134 14.59 10.69 17.50
N THR A 135 15.03 9.72 16.71
CA THR A 135 16.43 9.30 16.67
C THR A 135 17.23 10.13 15.68
N LYS A 136 18.54 9.94 15.70
CA LYS A 136 19.39 10.33 14.57
C LYS A 136 18.91 9.51 13.36
N LEU A 137 18.60 10.18 12.25
CA LEU A 137 18.33 9.55 10.97
C LEU A 137 19.59 8.80 10.53
N HIS A 138 19.44 7.82 9.63
CA HIS A 138 20.60 7.20 8.97
C HIS A 138 21.50 8.28 8.34
N ALA A 139 22.82 8.07 8.34
CA ALA A 139 23.81 9.09 7.97
C ALA A 139 23.57 9.73 6.59
N GLY A 140 23.01 8.99 5.63
CA GLY A 140 22.66 9.51 4.31
C GLY A 140 21.42 10.42 4.27
N LEU A 141 20.58 10.40 5.30
CA LEU A 141 19.33 11.17 5.37
C LEU A 141 19.41 12.37 6.32
N GLU A 142 20.41 12.42 7.21
CA GLU A 142 20.63 13.57 8.10
C GLU A 142 20.75 14.93 7.40
N PRO A 143 21.45 15.05 6.25
CA PRO A 143 21.53 16.33 5.53
C PRO A 143 20.18 16.84 5.01
N HIS A 144 19.15 15.98 4.95
CA HIS A 144 17.81 16.29 4.46
C HIS A 144 16.80 16.44 5.60
N ARG A 145 17.25 16.43 6.86
CA ARG A 145 16.38 16.66 8.02
C ARG A 145 15.75 18.06 7.90
N PRO A 146 14.41 18.19 7.91
CA PRO A 146 13.75 19.49 7.93
C PRO A 146 14.17 20.26 9.19
N CYS A 147 14.56 21.53 9.04
CA CYS A 147 14.72 22.41 10.19
C CYS A 147 13.36 22.65 10.85
N MET A 148 13.25 22.38 12.16
CA MET A 148 12.11 22.83 12.97
C MET A 148 12.20 24.33 13.24
#